data_AF-A0A2V1BD17-F1
#
_entry.id   AF-A0A2V1BD17-F1
#
_cell.length_a   1.000
_cell.length_b   1.000
_cell.length_c   1.000
_cell.angle_alpha   90.00
_cell.angle_beta   90.00
_cell.angle_gamma   90.00
#
_symmetry.space_group_name_H-M   'P 1'
#
loop_
_entity.id
_entity.type
_entity.pdbx_description
1 polymer ?
#
loop_
_entity_poly.entity_id
_entity_poly.type
_entity_poly.pdbx_seq_one_letter_code
_entity_poly.pdbx_strand_id
1 'polypeptide(L)'
;MSTPVGSVAAPTLRLNDPTELVSRNWIDLCEIVSGSSLTLFGFINVTKHAVQALAEKAVERLRNWHNGLPPELQVELGNEGGEYVPHVLLLQMQYHQFMIYIHRPFISKYRSQPYPPVGPSYNHARTTCMESAVAISQLLTRYRSAYTLRLINVQAVSIVFSAALILVFATVSEIRGDTNVDLNTHLSTCCRGLAELGKTFQNATRALEVLLSIKRAWQAKLLVDVGSKRRSSSIRTHKGPAKKRTIS
;
A
#
# COMPACT_ATOMS: atom_id res chain seq x y z
N MET A 1 41.94 8.57 55.83
CA MET A 1 42.01 8.42 54.36
C MET A 1 40.91 7.46 53.93
N SER A 2 39.77 8.00 53.51
CA SER A 2 38.69 7.23 52.89
C SER A 2 38.00 8.16 51.90
N THR A 3 38.20 7.91 50.61
CA THR A 3 37.56 8.63 49.51
C THR A 3 36.10 8.20 49.41
N PRO A 4 35.13 9.10 49.22
CA PRO A 4 33.79 8.70 48.85
C PRO A 4 33.78 8.37 47.35
N VAL A 5 33.37 7.15 47.03
CA VAL A 5 33.06 6.71 45.67
C VAL A 5 31.92 7.59 45.15
N GLY A 6 32.23 8.38 44.13
CA GLY A 6 31.25 9.18 43.40
C GLY A 6 30.16 8.28 42.82
N SER A 7 28.92 8.53 43.24
CA SER A 7 27.74 8.01 42.58
C SER A 7 27.70 8.58 41.17
N VAL A 8 28.14 7.80 40.19
CA VAL A 8 27.97 8.12 38.77
C VAL A 8 26.47 8.09 38.50
N ALA A 9 25.87 9.28 38.36
CA ALA A 9 24.50 9.42 37.89
C ALA A 9 24.40 8.72 36.53
N ALA A 10 23.60 7.65 36.46
CA ALA A 10 23.21 7.07 35.20
C ALA A 10 22.60 8.20 34.34
N PRO A 11 23.01 8.37 33.08
CA PRO A 11 22.40 9.38 32.24
C PRO A 11 20.94 8.99 32.08
N THR A 12 20.05 9.76 32.70
CA THR A 12 18.61 9.72 32.48
C THR A 12 18.36 10.16 31.05
N LEU A 13 18.55 9.25 30.10
CA LEU A 13 18.04 9.35 28.75
C LEU A 13 16.53 9.09 28.84
N ARG A 14 15.81 10.01 29.48
CA ARG A 14 14.36 10.08 29.42
C ARG A 14 13.99 10.70 28.07
N LEU A 15 14.17 9.94 26.99
CA LEU A 15 13.09 9.94 26.01
C LEU A 15 11.90 9.34 26.78
N ASN A 16 10.78 10.07 26.88
CA ASN A 16 9.53 9.46 27.31
C ASN A 16 9.26 8.30 26.34
N ASP A 17 9.63 7.08 26.72
CA ASP A 17 9.59 5.93 25.83
C ASP A 17 8.13 5.66 25.46
N PRO A 18 7.70 5.95 24.21
CA PRO A 18 6.30 5.81 23.83
C PRO A 18 5.92 4.34 23.62
N THR A 19 6.79 3.38 24.00
CA THR A 19 6.57 1.94 23.81
C THR A 19 5.22 1.49 24.36
N GLU A 20 4.81 1.91 25.56
CA GLU A 20 3.49 1.53 26.10
C GLU A 20 2.34 2.09 25.25
N LEU A 21 2.43 3.37 24.88
CA LEU A 21 1.45 4.01 24.00
C LEU A 21 1.36 3.32 22.64
N VAL A 22 2.50 2.92 22.09
CA VAL A 22 2.59 2.23 20.81
C VAL A 22 1.98 0.84 20.92
N SER A 23 2.33 0.06 21.93
CA SER A 23 1.77 -1.26 22.18
C SER A 23 0.25 -1.21 22.30
N ARG A 24 -0.29 -0.24 23.04
CA ARG A 24 -1.73 -0.03 23.16
C ARG A 24 -2.37 0.28 21.80
N ASN A 25 -1.79 1.20 21.04
CA ASN A 25 -2.32 1.56 19.72
C ASN A 25 -2.21 0.42 18.68
N TRP A 26 -1.23 -0.47 18.81
CA TRP A 26 -1.16 -1.69 18.02
C TRP A 26 -2.31 -2.65 18.33
N ILE A 27 -2.70 -2.76 19.60
CA ILE A 27 -3.85 -3.57 20.02
C ILE A 27 -5.14 -2.97 19.45
N ASP A 28 -5.35 -1.67 19.64
CA ASP A 28 -6.52 -0.96 19.12
C ASP A 28 -6.67 -1.16 17.60
N LEU A 29 -5.57 -1.04 16.87
CA LEU A 29 -5.54 -1.24 15.42
C LEU A 29 -5.90 -2.69 15.04
N CYS A 30 -5.36 -3.69 15.76
CA CYS A 30 -5.69 -5.10 15.56
C CYS A 30 -7.17 -5.40 15.85
N GLU A 31 -7.76 -4.79 16.88
CA GLU A 31 -9.17 -4.97 17.24
C GLU A 31 -10.11 -4.37 16.19
N ILE A 32 -9.77 -3.20 15.64
CA ILE A 32 -10.54 -2.58 14.54
C ILE A 32 -10.63 -3.54 13.36
N VAL A 33 -9.51 -4.14 12.97
CA VAL A 33 -9.45 -5.04 11.81
C VAL A 33 -10.03 -6.41 12.12
N SER A 34 -9.82 -6.97 13.31
CA SER A 34 -10.33 -8.30 13.69
C SER A 34 -11.86 -8.37 13.61
N GLY A 35 -12.56 -7.29 13.95
CA GLY A 35 -14.02 -7.21 13.80
C GLY A 35 -14.52 -7.24 12.36
N SER A 36 -13.63 -7.08 11.37
CA SER A 36 -13.97 -7.07 9.94
C SER A 36 -13.23 -8.17 9.14
N SER A 37 -12.23 -8.82 9.73
CA SER A 37 -11.28 -9.66 8.99
C SER A 37 -11.89 -10.98 8.49
N LEU A 38 -12.69 -11.65 9.30
CA LEU A 38 -13.36 -12.91 8.92
C LEU A 38 -14.37 -12.71 7.79
N THR A 39 -14.97 -11.53 7.68
CA THR A 39 -15.95 -11.24 6.64
C THR A 39 -15.33 -10.64 5.38
N LEU A 40 -14.32 -9.78 5.51
CA LEU A 40 -13.65 -9.17 4.36
C LEU A 40 -12.58 -10.07 3.74
N PHE A 41 -11.98 -10.97 4.53
CA PHE A 41 -10.84 -11.81 4.12
C PHE A 41 -11.09 -13.32 4.29
N GLY A 42 -12.26 -13.74 4.79
CA GLY A 42 -12.65 -15.14 4.95
C GLY A 42 -13.60 -15.68 3.87
N PHE A 43 -13.89 -16.98 3.94
CA PHE A 43 -14.69 -17.75 2.96
C PHE A 43 -16.20 -17.77 3.24
N ILE A 44 -16.70 -16.85 4.06
CA ILE A 44 -18.12 -16.85 4.45
C ILE A 44 -18.93 -16.25 3.29
N ASN A 45 -20.00 -16.93 2.87
CA ASN A 45 -20.93 -16.42 1.88
C ASN A 45 -21.71 -15.21 2.44
N VAL A 46 -21.13 -14.03 2.28
CA VAL A 46 -21.72 -12.75 2.69
C VAL A 46 -22.16 -11.98 1.45
N THR A 47 -23.30 -11.28 1.56
CA THR A 47 -23.82 -10.50 0.43
C THR A 47 -22.89 -9.31 0.12
N LYS A 48 -22.86 -8.88 -1.15
CA LYS A 48 -22.05 -7.72 -1.57
C LYS A 48 -22.40 -6.45 -0.77
N HIS A 49 -23.66 -6.28 -0.40
CA HIS A 49 -24.11 -5.16 0.45
C HIS A 49 -23.51 -5.24 1.86
N ALA A 50 -23.53 -6.40 2.50
CA ALA A 50 -22.95 -6.55 3.83
C ALA A 50 -21.42 -6.38 3.81
N VAL A 51 -20.74 -6.88 2.77
CA VAL A 51 -19.30 -6.63 2.56
C VAL A 51 -19.00 -5.13 2.41
N GLN A 52 -19.80 -4.40 1.62
CA GLN A 52 -19.66 -2.95 1.46
C GLN A 52 -19.86 -2.21 2.80
N ALA A 53 -20.94 -2.49 3.52
CA ALA A 53 -21.24 -1.84 4.80
C ALA A 53 -20.16 -2.11 5.87
N LEU A 54 -19.64 -3.34 5.92
CA LEU A 54 -18.56 -3.70 6.84
C LEU A 54 -17.25 -3.00 6.48
N ALA A 55 -16.93 -2.89 5.19
CA ALA A 55 -15.75 -2.16 4.72
C ALA A 55 -15.86 -0.67 5.07
N GLU A 56 -17.00 -0.03 4.81
CA GLU A 56 -17.24 1.38 5.15
C GLU A 56 -17.07 1.64 6.65
N LYS A 57 -17.68 0.79 7.50
CA LYS A 57 -17.53 0.88 8.95
C LYS A 57 -16.08 0.68 9.41
N ALA A 58 -15.35 -0.27 8.81
CA ALA A 58 -13.96 -0.52 9.14
C ALA A 58 -13.06 0.67 8.75
N VAL A 59 -13.27 1.25 7.57
CA VAL A 59 -12.55 2.44 7.11
C VAL A 59 -12.83 3.65 8.01
N GLU A 60 -14.08 3.87 8.40
CA GLU A 60 -14.43 4.95 9.32
C GLU A 60 -13.72 4.78 10.67
N ARG A 61 -13.76 3.59 11.26
CA ARG A 61 -13.05 3.30 12.53
C ARG A 61 -11.55 3.51 12.41
N LEU A 62 -10.93 3.06 11.31
CA LEU A 62 -9.50 3.26 11.07
C LEU A 62 -9.13 4.73 10.93
N ARG A 63 -9.92 5.52 10.19
CA ARG A 63 -9.68 6.96 10.03
C ARG A 63 -9.84 7.70 11.36
N ASN A 64 -10.89 7.38 12.13
CA ASN A 64 -11.11 7.98 13.44
C ASN A 64 -9.97 7.63 14.41
N TRP A 65 -9.48 6.39 14.38
CA TRP A 65 -8.30 5.99 15.14
C TRP A 65 -7.06 6.78 14.72
N HIS A 66 -6.78 6.88 13.42
CA HIS A 66 -5.59 7.58 12.90
C HIS A 66 -5.60 9.08 13.23
N ASN A 67 -6.75 9.74 13.07
CA ASN A 67 -6.93 11.14 13.42
C ASN A 67 -6.90 11.40 14.94
N GLY A 68 -7.25 10.39 15.74
CA GLY A 68 -7.26 10.45 17.20
C GLY A 68 -5.92 10.05 17.85
N LEU A 69 -4.89 9.75 17.05
CA LEU A 69 -3.58 9.39 17.59
C LEU A 69 -2.99 10.57 18.39
N PRO A 70 -2.34 10.29 19.53
CA PRO A 70 -1.66 11.32 20.30
C PRO A 70 -0.46 11.89 19.49
N PRO A 71 -0.06 13.15 19.72
CA PRO A 71 0.95 13.85 18.91
C PRO A 71 2.28 13.08 18.79
N GLU A 72 2.68 12.33 19.81
CA GLU A 72 3.90 11.54 19.86
C GLU A 72 3.91 10.38 18.84
N LEU A 73 2.73 9.95 18.38
CA LEU A 73 2.56 8.86 17.40
C LEU A 73 2.18 9.37 16.01
N GLN A 74 1.95 10.67 15.85
CA GLN A 74 1.66 11.29 14.57
C GLN A 74 2.95 11.45 13.77
N VAL A 75 2.90 11.07 12.49
CA VAL A 75 4.06 11.16 11.59
C VAL A 75 3.73 12.09 10.45
N GLU A 76 4.46 13.20 10.36
CA GLU A 76 4.37 14.14 9.25
C GLU A 76 5.29 13.70 8.11
N LEU A 77 4.70 13.24 7.01
CA LEU A 77 5.45 12.76 5.84
C LEU A 77 6.16 13.88 5.06
N GLY A 78 5.78 15.14 5.28
CA GLY A 78 6.37 16.31 4.62
C GLY A 78 7.50 17.00 5.40
N ASN A 79 7.79 16.53 6.63
CA ASN A 79 8.76 17.17 7.51
C ASN A 79 10.04 16.31 7.59
N GLU A 80 11.14 16.81 6.98
CA GLU A 80 12.42 16.10 6.94
C GLU A 80 13.14 16.08 8.31
N GLY A 81 12.72 16.93 9.26
CA GLY A 81 13.37 17.09 10.57
C GLY A 81 12.84 16.21 11.70
N GLY A 82 11.70 15.52 11.53
CA GLY A 82 11.08 14.75 12.63
C GLY A 82 11.80 13.42 12.91
N GLU A 83 12.39 13.27 14.09
CA GLU A 83 12.94 11.98 14.56
C GLU A 83 11.82 11.13 15.16
N TYR A 84 11.48 10.02 14.49
CA TYR A 84 10.45 9.08 14.93
C TYR A 84 11.06 7.75 15.30
N VAL A 85 10.66 7.20 16.44
CA VAL A 85 11.07 5.86 16.86
C VAL A 85 10.62 4.78 15.87
N PRO A 86 11.38 3.67 15.70
CA PRO A 86 11.12 2.67 14.65
C PRO A 86 9.71 2.07 14.68
N HIS A 87 9.19 1.83 15.89
CA HIS A 87 7.90 1.19 16.10
C HIS A 87 6.70 2.11 15.79
N VAL A 88 6.88 3.45 15.85
CA VAL A 88 5.87 4.43 15.40
C VAL A 88 5.77 4.43 13.88
N LEU A 89 6.90 4.45 13.18
CA LEU A 89 6.93 4.36 11.72
C LEU A 89 6.26 3.06 11.23
N LEU A 90 6.53 1.94 11.92
CA LEU A 90 5.91 0.66 11.59
C LEU A 90 4.39 0.67 11.85
N LEU A 91 3.94 1.28 12.95
CA LEU A 91 2.50 1.43 13.26
C LEU A 91 1.78 2.21 12.14
N GLN A 92 2.38 3.30 11.67
CA GLN A 92 1.84 4.08 10.54
C GLN A 92 1.81 3.26 9.24
N MET A 93 2.87 2.48 8.96
CA MET A 93 2.89 1.57 7.80
C MET A 93 1.77 0.52 7.89
N GLN A 94 1.49 0.00 9.09
CA GLN A 94 0.43 -0.99 9.32
C GLN A 94 -0.96 -0.41 9.05
N TYR A 95 -1.23 0.81 9.49
CA TYR A 95 -2.48 1.52 9.19
C TYR A 95 -2.75 1.57 7.68
N HIS A 96 -1.75 2.00 6.90
CA HIS A 96 -1.86 2.06 5.45
C HIS A 96 -2.01 0.68 4.80
N GLN A 97 -1.38 -0.36 5.36
CA GLN A 97 -1.60 -1.73 4.89
C GLN A 97 -3.06 -2.15 5.07
N PHE A 98 -3.68 -1.83 6.21
CA PHE A 98 -5.08 -2.15 6.44
C PHE A 98 -6.03 -1.37 5.53
N MET A 99 -5.72 -0.11 5.25
CA MET A 99 -6.43 0.67 4.23
C MET A 99 -6.38 -0.02 2.86
N ILE A 100 -5.21 -0.55 2.45
CA ILE A 100 -5.08 -1.33 1.21
C ILE A 100 -5.93 -2.61 1.27
N TYR A 101 -5.86 -3.35 2.37
CA TYR A 101 -6.57 -4.63 2.49
C TYR A 101 -8.09 -4.46 2.41
N ILE A 102 -8.66 -3.51 3.15
CA ILE A 102 -10.11 -3.27 3.16
C ILE A 102 -10.61 -2.83 1.78
N HIS A 103 -9.86 -2.01 1.05
CA HIS A 103 -10.27 -1.51 -0.26
C HIS A 103 -10.00 -2.50 -1.42
N ARG A 104 -9.14 -3.50 -1.23
CA ARG A 104 -8.71 -4.43 -2.29
C ARG A 104 -9.85 -5.13 -3.03
N PRO A 105 -10.94 -5.60 -2.38
CA PRO A 105 -12.08 -6.19 -3.09
C PRO A 105 -12.75 -5.21 -4.07
N PHE A 106 -12.72 -3.92 -3.79
CA PHE A 106 -13.47 -2.88 -4.49
C PHE A 106 -12.68 -2.19 -5.63
N ILE A 107 -11.39 -2.52 -5.79
CA ILE A 107 -10.56 -2.02 -6.91
C ILE A 107 -11.10 -2.45 -8.29
N SER A 108 -11.81 -3.57 -8.35
CA SER A 108 -12.41 -4.09 -9.57
C SER A 108 -13.83 -3.55 -9.77
N LYS A 109 -14.10 -2.96 -10.94
CA LYS A 109 -15.39 -2.36 -11.30
C LYS A 109 -16.59 -3.30 -11.14
N TYR A 110 -16.41 -4.61 -11.32
CA TYR A 110 -17.54 -5.54 -11.47
C TYR A 110 -17.61 -6.65 -10.40
N ARG A 111 -16.56 -6.85 -9.60
CA ARG A 111 -16.52 -8.01 -8.68
C ARG A 111 -17.32 -7.79 -7.41
N SER A 112 -17.15 -6.64 -6.76
CA SER A 112 -17.57 -6.48 -5.35
C SER A 112 -18.64 -5.41 -5.12
N GLN A 113 -18.93 -4.55 -6.10
CA GLN A 113 -20.06 -3.63 -5.97
C GLN A 113 -21.40 -4.37 -6.11
N PRO A 114 -22.37 -4.10 -5.21
CA PRO A 114 -23.75 -4.57 -5.36
C PRO A 114 -24.46 -3.88 -6.54
N TYR A 115 -25.61 -4.42 -6.95
CA TYR A 115 -26.52 -3.77 -7.89
C TYR A 115 -27.87 -3.50 -7.20
N PRO A 116 -28.36 -2.24 -7.18
CA PRO A 116 -27.69 -1.04 -7.68
C PRO A 116 -26.40 -0.71 -6.89
N PRO A 117 -25.44 0.03 -7.49
CA PRO A 117 -24.21 0.42 -6.81
C PRO A 117 -24.49 1.17 -5.50
N VAL A 118 -23.79 0.78 -4.43
CA VAL A 118 -23.85 1.43 -3.11
C VAL A 118 -22.43 1.83 -2.70
N GLY A 119 -22.30 2.99 -2.05
CA GLY A 119 -21.03 3.47 -1.53
C GLY A 119 -20.10 4.09 -2.58
N PRO A 120 -18.85 4.39 -2.21
CA PRO A 120 -17.86 5.00 -3.10
C PRO A 120 -17.55 4.14 -4.33
N SER A 121 -17.21 4.79 -5.44
CA SER A 121 -16.90 4.08 -6.70
C SER A 121 -15.60 3.28 -6.63
N TYR A 122 -15.41 2.35 -7.57
CA TYR A 122 -14.15 1.60 -7.70
C TYR A 122 -12.91 2.51 -7.91
N ASN A 123 -13.10 3.73 -8.43
CA ASN A 123 -12.03 4.72 -8.55
C ASN A 123 -11.59 5.22 -7.16
N HIS A 124 -12.53 5.43 -6.22
CA HIS A 124 -12.19 5.80 -4.85
C HIS A 124 -11.30 4.74 -4.19
N ALA A 125 -11.69 3.46 -4.29
CA ALA A 125 -10.90 2.37 -3.74
C ALA A 125 -9.49 2.29 -4.35
N ARG A 126 -9.34 2.56 -5.66
CA ARG A 126 -8.04 2.63 -6.33
C ARG A 126 -7.18 3.77 -5.80
N THR A 127 -7.74 4.98 -5.75
CA THR A 127 -7.05 6.17 -5.27
C THR A 127 -6.57 5.98 -3.83
N THR A 128 -7.46 5.52 -2.93
CA THR A 128 -7.09 5.28 -1.52
C THR A 128 -6.01 4.21 -1.36
N CYS A 129 -6.07 3.10 -2.12
CA CYS A 129 -5.00 2.11 -2.10
C CYS A 129 -3.67 2.69 -2.61
N MET A 130 -3.70 3.51 -3.67
CA MET A 130 -2.52 4.12 -4.25
C MET A 130 -1.88 5.12 -3.28
N GLU A 131 -2.67 6.02 -2.69
CA GLU A 131 -2.22 6.96 -1.66
C GLU A 131 -1.59 6.23 -0.48
N SER A 132 -2.23 5.15 -0.01
CA SER A 132 -1.71 4.32 1.09
C SER A 132 -0.39 3.63 0.72
N ALA A 133 -0.26 3.15 -0.53
CA ALA A 133 0.98 2.53 -1.00
C ALA A 133 2.13 3.54 -1.14
N VAL A 134 1.82 4.77 -1.58
CA VAL A 134 2.78 5.88 -1.62
C VAL A 134 3.24 6.25 -0.20
N ALA A 135 2.31 6.39 0.74
CA ALA A 135 2.62 6.68 2.14
C ALA A 135 3.53 5.60 2.76
N ILE A 136 3.25 4.31 2.51
CA ILE A 136 4.15 3.21 2.95
C ILE A 136 5.55 3.37 2.37
N SER A 137 5.68 3.73 1.08
CA SER A 137 6.98 3.94 0.44
C SER A 137 7.76 5.11 1.06
N GLN A 138 7.07 6.20 1.40
CA GLN A 138 7.66 7.36 2.09
C GLN A 138 8.09 7.01 3.51
N LEU A 139 7.22 6.34 4.29
CA LEU A 139 7.55 5.85 5.63
C LEU A 139 8.73 4.88 5.61
N LEU A 140 8.78 3.97 4.64
CA LEU A 140 9.90 3.04 4.45
C LEU A 140 11.20 3.79 4.14
N THR A 141 11.14 4.83 3.32
CA THR A 141 12.31 5.69 3.04
C THR A 141 12.79 6.37 4.31
N ARG A 142 11.86 6.93 5.10
CA ARG A 142 12.19 7.57 6.37
C ARG A 142 12.80 6.58 7.35
N TYR A 143 12.21 5.40 7.50
CA TYR A 143 12.75 4.33 8.34
C TYR A 143 14.19 3.98 7.93
N ARG A 144 14.44 3.78 6.63
CA ARG A 144 15.76 3.42 6.11
C ARG A 144 16.80 4.53 6.26
N SER A 145 16.37 5.79 6.31
CA SER A 145 17.28 6.93 6.54
C SER A 145 17.79 7.00 7.98
N ALA A 146 16.99 6.52 8.95
CA ALA A 146 17.31 6.61 10.37
C ALA A 146 17.75 5.26 10.99
N TYR A 147 17.31 4.13 10.42
CA TYR A 147 17.46 2.80 11.01
C TYR A 147 17.77 1.72 9.97
N THR A 148 18.37 0.63 10.44
CA THR A 148 18.59 -0.56 9.62
C THR A 148 17.31 -1.41 9.49
N LEU A 149 17.01 -1.90 8.28
CA LEU A 149 15.94 -2.88 8.06
C LEU A 149 16.28 -4.28 8.60
N ARG A 150 17.50 -4.52 9.07
CA ARG A 150 17.89 -5.83 9.61
C ARG A 150 17.18 -6.19 10.93
N LEU A 151 16.74 -5.17 11.68
CA LEU A 151 16.12 -5.32 13.01
C LEU A 151 14.63 -4.97 13.02
N ILE A 152 14.05 -4.67 11.86
CA ILE A 152 12.63 -4.35 11.77
C ILE A 152 11.78 -5.61 12.00
N ASN A 153 10.55 -5.43 12.49
CA ASN A 153 9.59 -6.51 12.62
C ASN A 153 9.31 -7.17 11.24
N VAL A 154 9.24 -8.50 11.21
CA VAL A 154 8.95 -9.29 10.01
C VAL A 154 7.65 -8.90 9.30
N GLN A 155 6.67 -8.31 10.01
CA GLN A 155 5.45 -7.75 9.43
C GLN A 155 5.71 -6.73 8.31
N ALA A 156 6.83 -5.99 8.38
CA ALA A 156 7.25 -5.06 7.35
C ALA A 156 7.33 -5.70 5.96
N VAL A 157 7.67 -6.99 5.87
CA VAL A 157 7.71 -7.73 4.60
C VAL A 157 6.34 -7.74 3.94
N SER A 158 5.29 -8.08 4.70
CA SER A 158 3.91 -8.10 4.20
C SER A 158 3.44 -6.69 3.81
N ILE A 159 3.77 -5.70 4.63
CA ILE A 159 3.39 -4.30 4.40
C ILE A 159 3.99 -3.79 3.09
N VAL A 160 5.32 -3.88 2.95
CA VAL A 160 6.02 -3.39 1.76
C VAL A 160 5.62 -4.16 0.51
N PHE A 161 5.41 -5.49 0.60
CA PHE A 161 4.92 -6.29 -0.52
C PHE A 161 3.52 -5.85 -0.98
N SER A 162 2.60 -5.60 -0.04
CA SER A 162 1.25 -5.14 -0.38
C SER A 162 1.24 -3.77 -1.07
N ALA A 163 2.05 -2.82 -0.60
CA ALA A 163 2.24 -1.52 -1.25
C ALA A 163 2.83 -1.67 -2.66
N ALA A 164 3.87 -2.50 -2.80
CA ALA A 164 4.51 -2.72 -4.09
C ALA A 164 3.55 -3.33 -5.13
N LEU A 165 2.67 -4.25 -4.73
CA LEU A 165 1.65 -4.81 -5.62
C LEU A 165 0.67 -3.75 -6.13
N ILE A 166 0.23 -2.83 -5.26
CA ILE A 166 -0.64 -1.72 -5.66
C ILE A 166 0.11 -0.78 -6.61
N LEU A 167 1.37 -0.44 -6.34
CA LEU A 167 2.17 0.41 -7.21
C LEU A 167 2.44 -0.24 -8.58
N VAL A 168 2.67 -1.55 -8.66
CA VAL A 168 2.72 -2.28 -9.94
C VAL A 168 1.38 -2.18 -10.67
N PHE A 169 0.27 -2.37 -9.97
CA PHE A 169 -1.06 -2.24 -10.57
C PHE A 169 -1.34 -0.83 -11.10
N ALA A 170 -0.97 0.21 -10.34
CA ALA A 170 -1.16 1.62 -10.70
C ALA A 170 -0.28 2.01 -11.90
N THR A 171 1.03 1.75 -11.82
CA THR A 171 1.99 2.05 -12.90
C THR A 171 1.60 1.40 -14.23
N VAL A 172 0.98 0.21 -14.20
CA VAL A 172 0.49 -0.49 -15.39
C VAL A 172 -0.87 0.03 -15.87
N SER A 173 -1.79 0.37 -14.96
CA SER A 173 -3.11 0.88 -15.32
C SER A 173 -3.05 2.33 -15.86
N GLU A 174 -2.07 3.11 -15.41
CA GLU A 174 -1.94 4.55 -15.67
C GLU A 174 -0.83 4.89 -16.69
N ILE A 175 -0.47 3.97 -17.59
CA ILE A 175 0.54 4.16 -18.68
C ILE A 175 0.23 5.33 -19.65
N ARG A 176 -0.79 6.15 -19.37
CA ARG A 176 -1.23 7.27 -20.20
C ARG A 176 -1.04 8.67 -19.58
N GLY A 177 -0.42 8.81 -18.41
CA GLY A 177 -0.23 10.11 -17.74
C GLY A 177 1.20 10.40 -17.25
N ASP A 178 1.48 11.69 -17.01
CA ASP A 178 2.76 12.26 -16.52
C ASP A 178 3.11 11.85 -15.07
N THR A 179 2.12 11.35 -14.31
CA THR A 179 2.25 10.84 -12.93
C THR A 179 3.04 9.52 -12.80
N ASN A 180 3.50 8.95 -13.91
CA ASN A 180 4.13 7.62 -13.92
C ASN A 180 5.57 7.62 -13.33
N VAL A 181 6.27 8.75 -13.39
CA VAL A 181 7.66 8.85 -12.92
C VAL A 181 7.71 8.72 -11.39
N ASP A 182 6.82 9.42 -10.67
CA ASP A 182 6.79 9.40 -9.20
C ASP A 182 6.38 8.02 -8.66
N LEU A 183 5.41 7.37 -9.28
CA LEU A 183 4.96 6.02 -8.89
C LEU A 183 6.06 4.96 -9.09
N ASN A 184 6.86 5.06 -10.15
CA ASN A 184 8.00 4.16 -10.36
C ASN A 184 9.09 4.35 -9.31
N THR A 185 9.32 5.59 -8.86
CA THR A 185 10.25 5.88 -7.76
C THR A 185 9.79 5.21 -6.47
N HIS A 186 8.50 5.32 -6.14
CA HIS A 186 7.93 4.65 -4.97
C HIS A 186 8.01 3.12 -5.08
N LEU A 187 7.75 2.56 -6.27
CA LEU A 187 7.86 1.12 -6.52
C LEU A 187 9.31 0.63 -6.38
N SER A 188 10.27 1.38 -6.94
CA SER A 188 11.71 1.09 -6.83
C SER A 188 12.14 1.07 -5.36
N THR A 189 11.65 2.02 -4.57
CA THR A 189 11.89 2.10 -3.13
C THR A 189 11.39 0.84 -2.42
N CYS A 190 10.17 0.38 -2.71
CA CYS A 190 9.62 -0.85 -2.13
C CYS A 190 10.42 -2.09 -2.55
N CYS A 191 10.82 -2.21 -3.82
CA CYS A 191 11.65 -3.32 -4.30
C CYS A 191 13.01 -3.35 -3.59
N ARG A 192 13.67 -2.19 -3.44
CA ARG A 192 14.94 -2.08 -2.71
C ARG A 192 14.77 -2.44 -1.24
N GLY A 193 13.68 -2.00 -0.62
CA GLY A 193 13.34 -2.37 0.75
C GLY A 193 13.15 -3.88 0.92
N LEU A 194 12.41 -4.54 0.02
CA LEU A 194 12.25 -6.00 0.04
C LEU A 194 13.58 -6.74 -0.17
N ALA A 195 14.44 -6.25 -1.07
CA ALA A 195 15.77 -6.84 -1.26
C ALA A 195 16.66 -6.72 -0.01
N GLU A 196 16.57 -5.59 0.70
CA GLU A 196 17.28 -5.37 1.94
C GLU A 196 16.75 -6.25 3.09
N LEU A 197 15.41 -6.31 3.24
CA LEU A 197 14.73 -7.23 4.15
C LEU A 197 15.06 -8.70 3.86
N GLY A 198 15.25 -9.06 2.58
CA GLY A 198 15.62 -10.40 2.11
C GLY A 198 16.96 -10.91 2.65
N LYS A 199 17.83 -10.00 3.13
CA LYS A 199 19.08 -10.37 3.81
C LYS A 199 18.84 -10.99 5.18
N THR A 200 17.66 -10.73 5.77
CA THR A 200 17.27 -11.22 7.11
C THR A 200 16.12 -12.21 7.04
N PHE A 201 15.13 -11.94 6.19
CA PHE A 201 13.90 -12.72 6.11
C PHE A 201 13.74 -13.36 4.73
N GLN A 202 13.81 -14.70 4.65
CA GLN A 202 13.70 -15.42 3.38
C GLN A 202 12.35 -15.21 2.67
N ASN A 203 11.27 -14.96 3.43
CA ASN A 203 9.97 -14.62 2.86
C ASN A 203 9.99 -13.31 2.06
N ALA A 204 10.86 -12.35 2.39
CA ALA A 204 11.02 -11.10 1.65
C ALA A 204 11.69 -11.33 0.30
N THR A 205 12.68 -12.23 0.23
CA THR A 205 13.28 -12.66 -1.04
C THR A 205 12.23 -13.28 -1.96
N ARG A 206 11.42 -14.21 -1.44
CA ARG A 206 10.32 -14.82 -2.21
C ARG A 206 9.29 -13.77 -2.64
N ALA A 207 8.92 -12.85 -1.75
CA ALA A 207 7.98 -11.78 -2.07
C ALA A 207 8.49 -10.88 -3.21
N LEU A 208 9.78 -10.55 -3.20
CA LEU A 208 10.42 -9.78 -4.28
C LEU A 208 10.41 -10.55 -5.61
N GLU A 209 10.74 -11.84 -5.60
CA GLU A 209 10.70 -12.69 -6.80
C GLU A 209 9.30 -12.73 -7.41
N VAL A 210 8.28 -12.97 -6.57
CA VAL A 210 6.87 -12.96 -6.99
C VAL A 210 6.48 -11.60 -7.57
N LEU A 211 6.85 -10.51 -6.89
CA LEU A 211 6.56 -9.15 -7.35
C LEU A 211 7.17 -8.86 -8.72
N LEU A 212 8.44 -9.22 -8.92
CA LEU A 212 9.13 -9.02 -10.20
C LEU A 212 8.54 -9.91 -11.32
N SER A 213 8.16 -11.14 -10.99
CA SER A 213 7.46 -12.02 -11.92
C SER A 213 6.12 -11.42 -12.37
N ILE A 214 5.33 -10.90 -11.41
CA ILE A 214 4.07 -10.19 -11.70
C ILE A 214 4.35 -8.98 -12.59
N LYS A 215 5.29 -8.11 -12.23
CA LYS A 215 5.63 -6.91 -13.04
C LYS A 215 5.96 -7.29 -14.49
N ARG A 216 6.81 -8.29 -14.70
CA ARG A 216 7.19 -8.77 -16.05
C ARG A 216 6.00 -9.33 -16.82
N ALA A 217 5.19 -10.19 -16.18
CA ALA A 217 4.02 -10.79 -16.81
C ALA A 217 3.00 -9.73 -17.27
N TRP A 218 2.80 -8.68 -16.47
CA TRP A 218 1.92 -7.57 -16.83
C TRP A 218 2.50 -6.70 -17.95
N GLN A 219 3.80 -6.40 -17.92
CA GLN A 219 4.49 -5.70 -19.00
C GLN A 219 4.40 -6.47 -20.33
N ALA A 220 4.55 -7.80 -20.32
CA ALA A 220 4.40 -8.63 -21.51
C ALA A 220 2.99 -8.55 -22.10
N LYS A 221 1.94 -8.63 -21.25
CA LYS A 221 0.54 -8.49 -21.71
C LYS A 221 0.27 -7.15 -22.37
N LEU A 222 0.83 -6.06 -21.83
CA LEU A 222 0.69 -4.73 -22.41
C LEU A 222 1.30 -4.63 -23.82
N LEU A 223 2.49 -5.22 -24.03
CA LEU A 223 3.14 -5.23 -25.34
C LEU A 223 2.30 -5.99 -26.38
N VAL A 224 1.69 -7.10 -25.97
CA VAL A 224 0.77 -7.88 -26.83
C VAL A 224 -0.49 -7.07 -27.17
N ASP A 225 -1.12 -6.42 -26.19
CA ASP A 225 -2.32 -5.60 -26.42
C ASP A 225 -2.04 -4.42 -27.37
N VAL A 226 -0.89 -3.75 -27.22
CA VAL A 226 -0.48 -2.65 -28.11
C VAL A 226 -0.22 -3.16 -29.53
N GLY A 227 0.44 -4.32 -29.68
CA GLY A 227 0.68 -4.95 -30.98
C GLY A 227 -0.63 -5.36 -31.69
N SER A 228 -1.58 -5.92 -30.94
CA SER A 228 -2.89 -6.32 -31.46
C SER A 228 -3.72 -5.11 -31.90
N LYS A 229 -3.67 -4.00 -31.13
CA LYS A 229 -4.36 -2.75 -31.46
C LYS A 229 -3.81 -2.10 -32.73
N ARG A 230 -2.47 -2.06 -32.92
CA ARG A 230 -1.81 -1.58 -34.15
C ARG A 230 -2.17 -2.42 -35.38
N ARG A 231 -2.28 -3.74 -35.22
CA ARG A 231 -2.68 -4.65 -36.30
C ARG A 231 -4.14 -4.46 -36.70
N SER A 232 -5.03 -4.18 -35.74
CA SER A 232 -6.44 -3.87 -36.00
C SER A 232 -6.67 -2.52 -36.69
N SER A 233 -5.83 -1.50 -36.41
CA SER A 233 -5.90 -0.20 -37.08
C SER A 233 -5.39 -0.24 -38.52
N SER A 234 -4.39 -1.08 -38.81
CA SER A 234 -3.86 -1.25 -40.17
C SER A 234 -4.82 -1.99 -41.12
N ILE A 235 -5.77 -2.77 -40.60
CA ILE A 235 -6.77 -3.50 -41.42
C ILE A 235 -7.94 -2.56 -41.83
N ARG A 236 -8.17 -1.46 -41.11
CA ARG A 236 -9.29 -0.53 -41.39
C ARG A 236 -9.01 0.50 -42.49
N THR A 237 -7.79 0.61 -43.00
CA THR A 237 -7.41 1.63 -44.01
C THR A 237 -7.57 1.20 -45.47
N HIS A 238 -8.07 0.00 -45.76
CA HIS A 238 -8.39 -0.45 -47.13
C HIS A 238 -9.91 -0.65 -47.34
N LYS A 239 -10.67 0.45 -47.40
CA LYS A 239 -11.95 0.48 -48.13
C LYS A 239 -11.95 1.69 -49.07
N GLY A 240 -11.57 1.45 -50.31
CA GLY A 240 -11.64 2.43 -51.40
C GLY A 240 -13.09 2.80 -51.73
N PRO A 241 -13.33 3.95 -52.40
CA PRO A 241 -14.67 4.48 -52.60
C PRO A 241 -15.43 3.64 -53.64
N ALA A 242 -16.65 3.25 -53.29
CA ALA A 242 -17.57 2.57 -54.20
C ALA A 242 -18.10 3.58 -55.25
N LYS A 243 -17.74 3.37 -56.53
CA LYS A 243 -18.32 4.10 -57.67
C LYS A 243 -19.82 3.76 -57.77
N LYS A 244 -20.68 4.76 -57.58
CA LYS A 244 -22.11 4.70 -57.93
C LYS A 244 -22.25 4.62 -59.45
N ARG A 245 -22.92 3.58 -59.94
CA ARG A 245 -23.39 3.47 -61.33
C ARG A 245 -24.75 4.15 -61.45
N THR A 246 -24.81 5.21 -62.25
CA THR A 246 -26.03 5.83 -62.75
C THR A 246 -26.54 5.00 -63.92
N ILE A 247 -27.83 4.67 -63.95
CA ILE A 247 -28.50 4.09 -65.13
C ILE A 247 -29.61 5.07 -65.51
N SER A 248 -29.54 5.53 -66.76
CA SER A 248 -30.61 6.21 -67.50
C SER A 248 -31.57 5.19 -68.08
#